data_AF-A0A8J6FYP3-F1
#
_entry.id   AF-A0A8J6FYP3-F1
#
_cell.length_a   1.000
_cell.length_b   1.000
_cell.length_c   1.000
_cell.angle_alpha   90.00
_cell.angle_beta   90.00
_cell.angle_gamma   90.00
#
_symmetry.space_group_name_H-M   'P 1'
#
loop_
_entity.id
_entity.type
_entity.pdbx_description
1 polymer ?
#
loop_
_entity_poly.entity_id
_entity_poly.type
_entity_poly.pdbx_seq_one_letter_code
_entity_poly.pdbx_strand_id
1 'polypeptide(L)'
;MGRDQDQFPEVTTDDVEREITSALGPGPQDETLSSSFKMNVTREDMQTLQKGQWLNDEIINFYMSLLMERSKPPGFPAPHTFGTLTKEDHYLLGPNGQKRPDILVMIFQYLQDESKVRRDIDLNPMEWKQHSMTAEEIPLQLNQSDCGMFTCKYADYISREQPITFSQQHVPLFRKQMV
;
A
#
# COMPACT_ATOMS: atom_id res chain seq x y z
N MET A 1 -20.38 -6.08 -23.94
CA MET A 1 -19.55 -5.16 -24.73
C MET A 1 -18.54 -4.54 -23.78
N GLY A 2 -17.26 -4.65 -24.15
CA GLY A 2 -16.10 -4.59 -23.24
C GLY A 2 -16.01 -3.30 -22.44
N ARG A 3 -15.79 -3.44 -21.13
CA ARG A 3 -15.39 -2.34 -20.25
C ARG A 3 -13.86 -2.38 -20.18
N ASP A 4 -13.27 -1.21 -20.37
CA ASP A 4 -11.85 -0.91 -20.54
C ASP A 4 -10.91 -1.88 -19.81
N GLN A 5 -9.98 -2.46 -20.57
CA GLN A 5 -8.76 -2.98 -20.00
C GLN A 5 -8.01 -1.75 -19.48
N ASP A 6 -7.99 -1.54 -18.16
CA ASP A 6 -7.06 -0.60 -17.55
C ASP A 6 -5.67 -0.93 -18.08
N GLN A 7 -5.18 -0.08 -18.97
CA GLN A 7 -3.90 -0.26 -19.63
C GLN A 7 -2.84 0.15 -18.62
N PHE A 8 -2.47 -0.78 -17.74
CA PHE A 8 -1.31 -0.59 -16.88
C PHE A 8 -0.11 -0.37 -17.80
N PRO A 9 0.66 0.73 -17.63
CA PRO A 9 1.82 0.96 -18.45
C PRO A 9 2.74 -0.26 -18.34
N GLU A 10 3.02 -0.89 -19.48
CA GLU A 10 4.02 -1.96 -19.54
C GLU A 10 5.35 -1.40 -19.04
N VAL A 11 6.22 -2.28 -18.54
CA VAL A 11 7.60 -1.88 -18.24
C VAL A 11 8.30 -1.72 -19.59
N THR A 12 8.20 -0.54 -20.19
CA THR A 12 8.33 -0.35 -21.64
C THR A 12 9.75 -0.23 -22.18
N THR A 13 10.79 -0.33 -21.34
CA THR A 13 12.17 -0.14 -21.82
C THR A 13 13.10 -1.27 -21.35
N ASP A 14 13.94 -1.73 -22.28
CA ASP A 14 14.97 -2.74 -22.01
C ASP A 14 15.91 -2.30 -20.88
N ASP A 15 16.14 -0.99 -20.74
CA ASP A 15 16.95 -0.43 -19.66
C ASP A 15 16.29 -0.63 -18.29
N VAL A 16 14.98 -0.36 -18.14
CA VAL A 16 14.26 -0.58 -16.89
C VAL A 16 14.17 -2.08 -16.56
N GLU A 17 13.92 -2.95 -17.54
CA GLU A 17 13.93 -4.41 -17.31
C GLU A 17 15.32 -4.92 -16.89
N ARG A 18 16.41 -4.32 -17.42
CA ARG A 18 17.78 -4.63 -16.98
C ARG A 18 18.02 -4.18 -15.54
N GLU A 19 17.55 -2.99 -15.17
CA GLU A 19 17.66 -2.48 -13.79
C GLU A 19 16.90 -3.36 -12.80
N ILE A 20 15.66 -3.73 -13.12
CA ILE A 20 14.86 -4.66 -12.31
C ILE A 20 15.58 -6.00 -12.16
N THR A 21 16.10 -6.55 -13.26
CA THR A 21 16.85 -7.81 -13.24
C THR A 21 18.11 -7.69 -12.39
N SER A 22 18.80 -6.56 -12.48
CA SER A 22 20.02 -6.31 -11.71
C SER A 22 19.73 -6.14 -10.21
N ALA A 23 18.63 -5.47 -9.84
CA ALA A 23 18.24 -5.25 -8.44
C ALA A 23 17.75 -6.55 -7.78
N LEU A 24 16.97 -7.37 -8.50
CA LEU A 24 16.46 -8.65 -8.00
C LEU A 24 17.48 -9.79 -8.12
N GLY A 25 18.52 -9.62 -8.93
CA GLY A 25 19.57 -10.60 -9.16
C GLY A 25 20.50 -10.84 -7.95
N PRO A 26 21.44 -11.79 -8.07
CA PRO A 26 22.42 -12.08 -7.03
C PRO A 26 23.36 -10.89 -6.79
N GLY A 27 23.76 -10.70 -5.54
CA GLY A 27 24.69 -9.65 -5.11
C GLY A 27 24.82 -9.62 -3.58
N PRO A 28 25.62 -8.70 -3.02
CA PRO A 28 25.72 -8.51 -1.57
C PRO A 28 24.35 -8.16 -0.99
N GLN A 29 23.91 -8.89 0.03
CA GLN A 29 22.56 -8.77 0.58
C GLN A 29 22.36 -7.44 1.32
N ASP A 30 23.41 -6.93 1.94
CA ASP A 30 23.48 -5.66 2.67
C ASP A 30 23.71 -4.43 1.78
N GLU A 31 23.85 -4.62 0.47
CA GLU A 31 23.97 -3.53 -0.49
C GLU A 31 22.71 -2.67 -0.47
N THR A 32 22.85 -1.38 -0.13
CA THR A 32 21.74 -0.42 -0.20
C THR A 32 21.47 -0.06 -1.65
N LEU A 33 20.30 -0.44 -2.17
CA LEU A 33 19.86 -0.15 -3.53
C LEU A 33 19.07 1.17 -3.62
N SER A 34 18.37 1.53 -2.55
CA SER A 34 17.64 2.80 -2.46
C SER A 34 17.69 3.34 -1.04
N SER A 35 17.80 4.66 -0.90
CA SER A 35 17.80 5.35 0.40
C SER A 35 16.96 6.62 0.31
N SER A 36 15.89 6.68 1.11
CA SER A 36 15.01 7.84 1.22
C SER A 36 14.23 7.77 2.54
N PHE A 37 13.63 8.87 2.99
CA PHE A 37 12.79 8.91 4.20
C PHE A 37 13.48 8.41 5.49
N LYS A 38 14.83 8.46 5.54
CA LYS A 38 15.68 7.87 6.59
C LYS A 38 15.57 6.33 6.68
N MET A 39 15.13 5.70 5.60
CA MET A 39 15.08 4.26 5.40
C MET A 39 16.07 3.87 4.31
N ASN A 40 16.65 2.68 4.45
CA ASN A 40 17.52 2.08 3.45
C ASN A 40 16.89 0.77 3.00
N VAL A 41 16.66 0.64 1.70
CA VAL A 41 16.21 -0.60 1.08
C VAL A 41 17.44 -1.31 0.58
N THR A 42 17.72 -2.48 1.16
CA THR A 42 18.82 -3.33 0.78
C THR A 42 18.44 -4.27 -0.38
N ARG A 43 19.42 -4.97 -0.92
CA ARG A 43 19.18 -6.02 -1.92
C ARG A 43 18.32 -7.15 -1.35
N GLU A 44 18.54 -7.56 -0.11
CA GLU A 44 17.71 -8.56 0.56
C GLU A 44 16.24 -8.14 0.58
N ASP A 45 15.97 -6.88 0.95
CA ASP A 45 14.63 -6.31 0.96
C ASP A 45 14.02 -6.33 -0.45
N MET A 46 14.77 -5.86 -1.43
CA MET A 46 14.32 -5.79 -2.82
C MET A 46 13.98 -7.18 -3.38
N GLN A 47 14.72 -8.22 -2.99
CA GLN A 47 14.46 -9.59 -3.43
C GLN A 47 13.11 -10.15 -2.91
N THR A 48 12.50 -9.55 -1.88
CA THR A 48 11.14 -9.91 -1.46
C THR A 48 10.07 -9.54 -2.50
N LEU A 49 10.38 -8.66 -3.45
CA LEU A 49 9.51 -8.35 -4.58
C LEU A 49 9.52 -9.45 -5.66
N GLN A 50 10.45 -10.42 -5.60
CA GLN A 50 10.44 -11.55 -6.53
C GLN A 50 9.11 -12.32 -6.50
N LYS A 51 8.77 -12.94 -7.62
CA LYS A 51 7.53 -13.71 -7.76
C LYS A 51 7.45 -14.80 -6.69
N GLY A 52 6.35 -14.80 -5.93
CA GLY A 52 6.04 -15.82 -4.93
C GLY A 52 6.66 -15.56 -3.55
N GLN A 53 7.48 -14.52 -3.39
CA GLN A 53 8.05 -14.12 -2.11
C GLN A 53 7.09 -13.23 -1.32
N TRP A 54 7.17 -13.31 0.01
CA TRP A 54 6.40 -12.44 0.90
C TRP A 54 7.13 -11.11 1.00
N LEU A 55 6.44 -10.00 0.78
CA LEU A 55 7.03 -8.67 1.02
C LEU A 55 7.40 -8.57 2.49
N ASN A 56 8.57 -8.03 2.78
CA ASN A 56 8.92 -7.66 4.14
C ASN A 56 8.36 -6.28 4.50
N ASP A 57 8.52 -5.93 5.78
CA ASP A 57 8.13 -4.66 6.36
C ASP A 57 8.90 -3.48 5.77
N GLU A 58 10.19 -3.61 5.48
CA GLU A 58 10.98 -2.52 4.88
C GLU A 58 10.44 -2.08 3.51
N ILE A 59 10.10 -3.03 2.62
CA ILE A 59 9.48 -2.70 1.31
C ILE A 59 8.10 -2.06 1.50
N ILE A 60 7.26 -2.58 2.41
CA ILE A 60 5.93 -2.02 2.65
C ILE A 60 6.06 -0.59 3.20
N ASN A 61 6.90 -0.38 4.20
CA ASN A 61 7.13 0.91 4.84
C ASN A 61 7.69 1.94 3.84
N PHE A 62 8.63 1.52 2.99
CA PHE A 62 9.19 2.38 1.95
C PHE A 62 8.12 2.78 0.92
N TYR A 63 7.31 1.82 0.47
CA TYR A 63 6.22 2.06 -0.47
C TYR A 63 5.16 3.02 0.10
N MET A 64 4.73 2.82 1.35
CA MET A 64 3.79 3.73 2.01
C MET A 64 4.37 5.15 2.13
N SER A 65 5.68 5.27 2.37
CA SER A 65 6.38 6.56 2.40
C SER A 65 6.37 7.26 1.05
N LEU A 66 6.56 6.51 -0.04
CA LEU A 66 6.42 7.03 -1.41
C LEU A 66 4.98 7.53 -1.68
N LEU A 67 3.96 6.80 -1.25
CA LEU A 67 2.56 7.22 -1.39
C LEU A 67 2.31 8.53 -0.63
N MET A 68 2.81 8.64 0.60
CA MET A 68 2.69 9.86 1.40
C MET A 68 3.42 11.06 0.78
N GLU A 69 4.61 10.84 0.21
CA GLU A 69 5.35 11.88 -0.51
C GLU A 69 4.58 12.35 -1.75
N ARG A 70 4.00 11.42 -2.51
CA ARG A 70 3.18 11.72 -3.69
C ARG A 70 1.91 12.50 -3.34
N SER A 71 1.28 12.19 -2.21
CA SER A 71 0.03 12.83 -1.77
C SER A 71 0.24 14.21 -1.13
N LYS A 72 1.48 14.71 -1.02
CA LYS A 72 1.73 16.07 -0.53
C LYS A 72 1.21 17.10 -1.52
N PRO A 73 0.32 18.03 -1.11
CA PRO A 73 -0.02 19.15 -1.95
C PRO A 73 1.23 20.02 -2.20
N PRO A 74 1.47 20.50 -3.42
CA PRO A 74 2.66 21.28 -3.74
C PRO A 74 2.74 22.51 -2.83
N GLY A 75 3.83 22.64 -2.09
CA GLY A 75 4.10 23.78 -1.20
C GLY A 75 3.75 23.59 0.29
N PHE A 76 3.27 22.41 0.72
CA PHE A 76 3.02 22.11 2.13
C PHE A 76 4.07 21.15 2.71
N PRO A 77 4.46 21.31 4.00
CA PRO A 77 5.38 20.38 4.66
C PRO A 77 4.78 18.97 4.76
N ALA A 78 5.66 17.98 4.90
CA ALA A 78 5.31 16.56 4.84
C ALA A 78 4.14 16.17 5.77
N PRO A 79 3.14 15.39 5.31
CA PRO A 79 2.17 14.79 6.19
C PRO A 79 2.93 13.85 7.11
N HIS A 80 2.79 14.09 8.41
CA HIS A 80 3.11 13.08 9.39
C HIS A 80 2.12 11.92 9.19
N THR A 81 2.65 10.71 9.12
CA THR A 81 1.88 9.47 9.17
C THR A 81 0.75 9.58 10.18
N PHE A 82 -0.45 9.15 9.76
CA PHE A 82 -1.70 9.11 10.55
C PHE A 82 -2.39 10.44 10.88
N GLY A 83 -1.94 11.58 10.34
CA GLY A 83 -2.45 12.91 10.71
C GLY A 83 -3.69 13.42 9.97
N THR A 84 -4.06 12.82 8.83
CA THR A 84 -5.13 13.32 7.94
C THR A 84 -6.19 12.27 7.71
N LEU A 85 -6.87 11.87 8.78
CA LEU A 85 -8.15 11.17 8.66
C LEU A 85 -9.23 12.23 8.51
N THR A 86 -9.58 12.53 7.27
CA THR A 86 -10.81 13.27 6.96
C THR A 86 -12.01 12.40 7.32
N LYS A 87 -13.15 13.03 7.59
CA LYS A 87 -14.40 12.43 8.13
C LYS A 87 -15.12 11.47 7.16
N GLU A 88 -14.38 10.71 6.36
CA GLU A 88 -14.91 9.89 5.29
C GLU A 88 -14.75 8.40 5.63
N ASP A 89 -15.58 7.58 4.97
CA ASP A 89 -15.85 6.18 5.30
C ASP A 89 -14.57 5.37 5.54
N HIS A 90 -14.51 4.63 6.66
CA HIS A 90 -13.34 3.82 7.01
C HIS A 90 -13.50 2.43 6.42
N TYR A 91 -12.70 2.13 5.40
CA TYR A 91 -12.68 0.84 4.71
C TYR A 91 -11.60 -0.08 5.29
N LEU A 92 -11.98 -1.21 5.89
CA LEU A 92 -11.05 -2.32 6.04
C LEU A 92 -11.04 -3.16 4.76
N LEU A 93 -9.86 -3.25 4.18
CA LEU A 93 -9.56 -4.10 3.05
C LEU A 93 -8.75 -5.30 3.53
N GLY A 94 -9.42 -6.43 3.72
CA GLY A 94 -8.75 -7.69 3.93
C GLY A 94 -8.40 -8.30 2.58
N PRO A 95 -7.12 -8.52 2.21
CA PRO A 95 -6.77 -9.09 0.91
C PRO A 95 -7.27 -10.54 0.73
N ASN A 96 -7.69 -11.18 1.84
CA ASN A 96 -8.36 -12.49 1.88
C ASN A 96 -9.89 -12.40 2.11
N GLY A 97 -10.49 -11.21 2.07
CA GLY A 97 -11.93 -11.01 2.30
C GLY A 97 -12.42 -11.27 3.74
N GLN A 98 -11.49 -11.40 4.70
CA GLN A 98 -11.85 -11.61 6.10
C GLN A 98 -12.40 -10.33 6.72
N LYS A 99 -13.62 -10.41 7.27
CA LYS A 99 -14.22 -9.33 8.06
C LYS A 99 -13.62 -9.33 9.46
N ARG A 100 -13.04 -8.21 9.87
CA ARG A 100 -12.43 -8.01 11.19
C ARG A 100 -12.97 -6.73 11.84
N PRO A 101 -14.25 -6.70 12.24
CA PRO A 101 -14.84 -5.51 12.84
C PRO A 101 -14.17 -5.14 14.16
N ASP A 102 -13.57 -6.11 14.85
CA ASP A 102 -12.71 -5.91 16.01
C ASP A 102 -11.55 -4.94 15.72
N ILE A 103 -10.92 -5.06 14.54
CA ILE A 103 -9.81 -4.19 14.15
C ILE A 103 -10.28 -2.75 13.92
N LEU A 104 -11.46 -2.55 13.31
CA LEU A 104 -12.02 -1.20 13.12
C LEU A 104 -12.31 -0.51 14.45
N VAL A 105 -12.84 -1.25 15.42
CA VAL A 105 -13.09 -0.74 16.76
C VAL A 105 -11.76 -0.36 17.44
N MET A 106 -10.74 -1.20 17.33
CA MET A 106 -9.41 -0.91 17.89
C MET A 106 -8.75 0.32 17.25
N ILE A 107 -8.81 0.45 15.91
CA ILE A 107 -8.27 1.62 15.19
C ILE A 107 -9.01 2.89 15.61
N PHE A 108 -10.34 2.87 15.67
CA PHE A 108 -11.12 4.02 16.11
C PHE A 108 -10.78 4.42 17.55
N GLN A 109 -10.63 3.44 18.45
CA GLN A 109 -10.24 3.72 19.84
C GLN A 109 -8.86 4.38 19.91
N TYR A 110 -7.87 3.85 19.19
CA TYR A 110 -6.54 4.46 19.10
C TYR A 110 -6.62 5.91 18.63
N LEU A 111 -7.45 6.19 17.62
CA LEU A 111 -7.63 7.54 17.08
C LEU A 111 -8.29 8.51 18.05
N GLN A 112 -9.30 8.05 18.77
CA GLN A 112 -9.94 8.81 19.83
C GLN A 112 -8.91 9.15 20.92
N ASP A 113 -8.11 8.17 21.35
CA ASP A 113 -7.09 8.37 22.38
C ASP A 113 -6.01 9.36 21.91
N GLU A 114 -5.50 9.20 20.69
CA GLU A 114 -4.48 10.07 20.10
C GLU A 114 -5.00 11.50 19.86
N SER A 115 -6.24 11.65 19.39
CA SER A 115 -6.91 12.96 19.22
C SER A 115 -7.05 13.68 20.56
N LYS A 116 -7.43 12.95 21.61
CA LYS A 116 -7.56 13.50 22.96
C LYS A 116 -6.21 13.95 23.52
N VAL A 117 -5.16 13.16 23.35
CA VAL A 117 -3.81 13.50 23.82
C VAL A 117 -3.21 14.68 23.05
N ARG A 118 -3.31 14.69 21.72
CA ARG A 118 -2.59 15.67 20.88
C ARG A 118 -3.36 16.95 20.63
N ARG A 119 -4.70 16.89 20.60
CA ARG A 119 -5.56 17.99 20.17
C ARG A 119 -6.64 18.34 21.19
N ASP A 120 -6.81 17.54 22.24
CA ASP A 120 -7.90 17.68 23.23
C ASP A 120 -9.30 17.72 22.57
N ILE A 121 -9.47 16.91 21.52
CA ILE A 121 -10.72 16.78 20.77
C ILE A 121 -11.28 15.37 20.94
N ASP A 122 -12.52 15.28 21.39
CA ASP A 122 -13.29 14.04 21.37
C ASP A 122 -13.92 13.80 19.99
N LEU A 123 -13.71 12.61 19.44
CA LEU A 123 -14.25 12.20 18.15
C LEU A 123 -15.67 11.65 18.36
N ASN A 124 -16.63 12.08 17.55
CA ASN A 124 -17.99 11.56 17.60
C ASN A 124 -18.06 10.19 16.89
N PRO A 125 -18.32 9.07 17.58
CA PRO A 125 -18.36 7.75 16.93
C PRO A 125 -19.45 7.61 15.86
N MET A 126 -20.54 8.39 15.94
CA MET A 126 -21.63 8.35 14.96
C MET A 126 -21.24 8.93 13.60
N GLU A 127 -20.20 9.77 13.55
CA GLU A 127 -19.69 10.32 12.29
C GLU A 127 -18.77 9.34 11.55
N TRP A 128 -18.35 8.25 12.19
CA TRP A 128 -17.37 7.30 11.67
C TRP A 128 -18.07 6.03 11.23
N LYS A 129 -18.31 5.91 9.92
CA LYS A 129 -18.87 4.68 9.35
C LYS A 129 -17.76 3.65 9.14
N GLN A 130 -17.96 2.49 9.75
CA GLN A 130 -17.09 1.33 9.62
C GLN A 130 -17.62 0.44 8.48
N HIS A 131 -16.88 0.37 7.37
CA HIS A 131 -17.22 -0.53 6.25
C HIS A 131 -16.12 -1.58 6.08
N SER A 132 -16.51 -2.86 6.12
CA SER A 132 -15.60 -3.97 5.78
C SER A 132 -15.99 -4.48 4.41
N MET A 133 -15.11 -4.28 3.43
CA MET A 133 -15.42 -4.67 2.05
C MET A 133 -15.48 -6.20 1.90
N THR A 134 -16.40 -6.68 1.08
CA THR A 134 -16.61 -8.09 0.79
C THR A 134 -15.81 -8.56 -0.42
N ALA A 135 -15.76 -9.89 -0.63
CA ALA A 135 -15.12 -10.53 -1.78
C ALA A 135 -15.71 -10.10 -3.14
N GLU A 136 -16.95 -9.60 -3.12
CA GLU A 136 -17.65 -9.10 -4.30
C GLU A 136 -17.34 -7.62 -4.58
N GLU A 137 -16.84 -6.88 -3.59
CA GLU A 137 -16.55 -5.44 -3.69
C GLU A 137 -15.08 -5.15 -4.08
N ILE A 138 -14.15 -6.04 -3.72
CA ILE A 138 -12.72 -5.87 -4.00
C ILE A 138 -12.07 -7.15 -4.54
N PRO A 139 -11.02 -7.04 -5.38
CA PRO A 139 -10.26 -8.20 -5.83
C PRO A 139 -9.56 -8.87 -4.65
N LEU A 140 -9.64 -10.19 -4.56
CA LEU A 140 -8.94 -10.98 -3.53
C LEU A 140 -7.65 -11.60 -4.06
N GLN A 141 -6.69 -11.81 -3.16
CA GLN A 141 -5.52 -12.64 -3.47
C GLN A 141 -5.92 -14.10 -3.67
N LEU A 142 -5.23 -14.81 -4.56
CA LEU A 142 -5.47 -16.23 -4.84
C LEU A 142 -4.31 -17.14 -4.40
N ASN A 143 -3.31 -16.57 -3.72
CA ASN A 143 -2.17 -17.28 -3.15
C ASN A 143 -1.88 -16.79 -1.73
N GLN A 144 -0.81 -17.28 -1.12
CA GLN A 144 -0.44 -16.95 0.28
C GLN A 144 0.62 -15.85 0.40
N SER A 145 1.23 -15.41 -0.70
CA SER A 145 2.41 -14.53 -0.67
C SER A 145 2.16 -13.10 -1.19
N ASP A 146 1.02 -12.85 -1.83
CA ASP A 146 0.72 -11.53 -2.43
C ASP A 146 -0.06 -10.58 -1.51
N CYS A 147 -0.30 -10.93 -0.25
CA CYS A 147 -1.03 -10.06 0.69
C CYS A 147 -0.42 -8.66 0.79
N GLY A 148 0.92 -8.58 0.89
CA GLY A 148 1.64 -7.30 0.90
C GLY A 148 1.44 -6.49 -0.38
N MET A 149 1.44 -7.16 -1.54
CA MET A 149 1.18 -6.51 -2.84
C MET A 149 -0.23 -5.94 -2.90
N PHE A 150 -1.24 -6.72 -2.49
CA PHE A 150 -2.62 -6.24 -2.45
C PHE A 150 -2.78 -5.07 -1.46
N THR A 151 -2.19 -5.15 -0.26
CA THR A 151 -2.20 -4.05 0.72
C THR A 151 -1.60 -2.77 0.14
N CYS A 152 -0.44 -2.85 -0.51
CA CYS A 152 0.19 -1.71 -1.16
C CYS A 152 -0.68 -1.13 -2.29
N LYS A 153 -1.23 -1.97 -3.17
CA LYS A 153 -2.06 -1.49 -4.29
C LYS A 153 -3.41 -0.96 -3.83
N TYR A 154 -4.01 -1.52 -2.79
CA TYR A 154 -5.18 -0.93 -2.15
C TYR A 154 -4.91 0.49 -1.65
N ALA A 155 -3.82 0.69 -0.91
CA ALA A 155 -3.42 2.02 -0.42
C ALA A 155 -3.14 3.00 -1.58
N ASP A 156 -2.51 2.52 -2.66
CA ASP A 156 -2.25 3.31 -3.87
C ASP A 156 -3.55 3.78 -4.56
N TYR A 157 -4.55 2.92 -4.67
CA TYR A 157 -5.85 3.29 -5.26
C TYR A 157 -6.66 4.22 -4.35
N ILE A 158 -6.74 3.91 -3.05
CA ILE A 158 -7.44 4.74 -2.07
C ILE A 158 -6.82 6.15 -2.00
N SER A 159 -5.48 6.26 -1.95
CA SER A 159 -4.79 7.56 -1.86
C SER A 159 -5.00 8.46 -3.09
N ARG A 160 -5.58 7.94 -4.17
CA ARG A 160 -5.94 8.67 -5.40
C ARG A 160 -7.46 8.77 -5.61
N GLU A 161 -8.26 8.29 -4.66
CA GLU A 161 -9.72 8.21 -4.77
C GLU A 161 -10.16 7.48 -6.05
N GLN A 162 -9.40 6.45 -6.47
CA GLN A 162 -9.70 5.67 -7.67
C GLN A 162 -10.39 4.35 -7.33
N PRO A 163 -11.34 3.89 -8.16
CA PRO A 163 -11.96 2.59 -7.98
C PRO A 163 -10.93 1.48 -8.12
N ILE A 164 -10.97 0.49 -7.23
CA ILE A 164 -10.04 -0.65 -7.26
C ILE A 164 -10.42 -1.58 -8.42
N THR A 165 -9.63 -1.57 -9.49
CA THR A 165 -9.92 -2.30 -10.74
C THR A 165 -8.92 -3.42 -11.06
N PHE A 166 -7.85 -3.55 -10.29
CA PHE A 166 -6.85 -4.58 -10.53
C PHE A 166 -7.32 -5.98 -10.08
N SER A 167 -6.56 -7.02 -10.43
CA SER A 167 -6.80 -8.39 -9.97
C SER A 167 -5.47 -9.13 -9.79
N GLN A 168 -5.53 -10.37 -9.33
CA GLN A 168 -4.35 -11.23 -9.13
C GLN A 168 -3.44 -11.34 -10.38
N GLN A 169 -3.99 -11.22 -11.59
CA GLN A 169 -3.23 -11.32 -12.83
C GLN A 169 -2.23 -10.17 -13.03
N HIS A 170 -2.46 -9.02 -12.40
CA HIS A 170 -1.60 -7.84 -12.52
C HIS A 170 -0.44 -7.85 -11.50
N VAL A 171 -0.50 -8.71 -10.48
CA VAL A 171 0.51 -8.73 -9.40
C VAL A 171 1.95 -8.97 -9.91
N PRO A 172 2.21 -9.87 -10.88
CA PRO A 172 3.56 -10.01 -11.44
C PRO A 172 4.10 -8.71 -12.05
N LEU A 173 3.24 -7.94 -12.73
CA LEU A 173 3.61 -6.63 -13.28
C LEU A 173 3.84 -5.61 -12.15
N PHE A 174 2.96 -5.58 -11.15
CA PHE A 174 3.11 -4.66 -10.03
C PHE A 174 4.36 -4.91 -9.20
N ARG A 175 4.77 -6.18 -9.03
CA ARG A 175 6.03 -6.53 -8.38
C ARG A 175 7.22 -5.92 -9.11
N LYS A 176 7.23 -5.98 -10.44
CA LYS A 176 8.24 -5.33 -11.27
C LYS A 176 8.20 -3.81 -11.17
N GLN A 177 7.01 -3.21 -11.19
CA GLN A 177 6.83 -1.75 -11.09
C GLN A 177 7.18 -1.17 -9.71
N MET A 178 7.25 -2.01 -8.68
CA MET A 178 7.65 -1.60 -7.33
C MET A 178 9.16 -1.61 -7.11
N VAL A 179 9.92 -2.29 -7.98
CA VAL A 179 11.39 -2.26 -8.02
C VAL A 179 11.82 -0.97 -8.72
#